data_AF-A0A1W2C030-F1
#
_entry.id   AF-A0A1W2C030-F1
#
_cell.length_a   1.000
_cell.length_b   1.000
_cell.length_c   1.000
_cell.angle_alpha   90.00
_cell.angle_beta   90.00
_cell.angle_gamma   90.00
#
_symmetry.space_group_name_H-M   'P 1'
#
loop_
_entity.id
_entity.type
_entity.pdbx_description
1 polymer ?
#
loop_
_entity_poly.entity_id
_entity_poly.type
_entity_poly.pdbx_seq_one_letter_code
_entity_poly.pdbx_strand_id
1 'polypeptide(L)'
;MKNIITIIALTLLSAMLGAQTSKSSSSSTTSSSNLSISVHSDDDDYSYTAKFDGDKTKAAQNVIIKNLGEPTQKTDRTAIWEGKGYSVSVRTGKIEMEMDFEKVTKSFRLKFEDMGDQISEALGSPKAPTPPNPPKK
;
A
#
# COMPACT_ATOMS: atom_id res chain seq x y z
N MET A 1 -50.04 53.57 24.64
CA MET A 1 -50.50 53.80 26.02
C MET A 1 -49.94 52.67 26.89
N LYS A 2 -49.56 52.95 28.16
CA LYS A 2 -49.68 52.10 29.38
C LYS A 2 -49.86 50.57 29.15
N ASN A 3 -49.17 49.58 29.73
CA ASN A 3 -48.61 49.37 31.08
C ASN A 3 -48.04 47.90 31.13
N ILE A 4 -47.23 47.40 32.09
CA ILE A 4 -46.28 47.97 33.06
C ILE A 4 -45.41 46.82 33.69
N ILE A 5 -44.17 47.12 34.13
CA ILE A 5 -43.35 46.47 35.19
C ILE A 5 -42.87 44.99 35.09
N THR A 6 -41.54 44.89 35.05
CA THR A 6 -40.61 43.84 35.50
C THR A 6 -40.93 43.16 36.85
N ILE A 7 -40.71 41.84 36.95
CA ILE A 7 -40.37 41.20 38.25
C ILE A 7 -39.04 40.46 38.12
N ILE A 8 -38.12 40.78 39.03
CA ILE A 8 -36.83 40.11 39.23
C ILE A 8 -37.03 38.96 40.21
N ALA A 9 -36.52 37.77 39.89
CA ALA A 9 -36.35 36.68 40.85
C ALA A 9 -34.91 36.16 40.80
N LEU A 10 -34.27 36.13 41.97
CA LEU A 10 -32.84 35.88 42.17
C LEU A 10 -32.64 34.59 42.97
N THR A 11 -32.10 33.54 42.35
CA THR A 11 -31.54 32.35 43.03
C THR A 11 -30.46 31.75 42.12
N LEU A 12 -29.18 32.04 42.34
CA LEU A 12 -28.27 31.29 43.23
C LEU A 12 -27.78 29.94 42.66
N LEU A 13 -26.69 30.06 41.91
CA LEU A 13 -25.44 29.29 42.03
C LEU A 13 -25.55 27.80 42.46
N SER A 14 -25.19 26.90 41.54
CA SER A 14 -24.58 25.62 41.90
C SER A 14 -23.55 25.24 40.84
N ALA A 15 -22.28 25.36 41.20
CA ALA A 15 -21.18 24.97 40.36
C ALA A 15 -21.04 23.44 40.38
N MET A 16 -21.08 22.79 39.22
CA MET A 16 -20.52 21.46 39.04
C MET A 16 -19.40 21.52 38.01
N LEU A 17 -18.17 21.36 38.50
CA LEU A 17 -17.01 21.13 37.67
C LEU A 17 -17.11 19.72 37.07
N GLY A 18 -17.70 19.62 35.89
CA GLY A 18 -17.58 18.45 35.03
C GLY A 18 -16.16 18.38 34.45
N ALA A 19 -15.24 17.78 35.19
CA ALA A 19 -13.89 17.52 34.70
C ALA A 19 -13.93 16.57 33.49
N GLN A 20 -13.06 16.83 32.52
CA GLN A 20 -12.45 15.91 31.54
C GLN A 20 -13.22 14.60 31.24
N THR A 21 -13.62 14.35 30.00
CA THR A 21 -12.65 14.27 28.90
C THR A 21 -13.17 14.89 27.61
N SER A 22 -12.37 15.79 27.04
CA SER A 22 -12.37 15.99 25.59
C SER A 22 -11.90 14.68 24.97
N LYS A 23 -12.84 13.78 24.64
CA LYS A 23 -12.54 12.63 23.79
C LYS A 23 -12.24 13.20 22.43
N SER A 24 -10.98 13.59 22.23
CA SER A 24 -10.43 14.01 20.95
C SER A 24 -10.85 12.93 19.97
N SER A 25 -11.81 13.27 19.12
CA SER A 25 -12.19 12.43 18.00
C SER A 25 -10.97 12.42 17.11
N SER A 26 -10.11 11.44 17.36
CA SER A 26 -8.91 11.20 16.60
C SER A 26 -9.39 11.11 15.16
N SER A 27 -9.09 12.16 14.41
CA SER A 27 -9.21 12.12 12.97
C SER A 27 -8.15 11.12 12.55
N SER A 28 -8.54 9.85 12.55
CA SER A 28 -7.92 8.85 11.71
C SER A 28 -8.18 9.35 10.29
N THR A 29 -7.30 10.23 9.83
CA THR A 29 -6.95 10.32 8.42
C THR A 29 -6.44 8.94 8.05
N THR A 30 -7.40 8.08 7.74
CA THR A 30 -7.19 6.91 6.90
C THR A 30 -6.72 7.47 5.57
N SER A 31 -5.41 7.69 5.46
CA SER A 31 -4.75 7.84 4.18
C SER A 31 -5.03 6.55 3.42
N SER A 32 -6.13 6.54 2.68
CA SER A 32 -6.49 5.45 1.77
C SER A 32 -5.52 5.52 0.61
N SER A 33 -4.31 5.01 0.83
CA SER A 33 -3.35 4.76 -0.24
C SER A 33 -4.05 3.86 -1.26
N ASN A 34 -3.94 4.18 -2.54
CA ASN A 34 -4.58 3.40 -3.60
C ASN A 34 -3.84 2.09 -3.89
N LEU A 35 -3.29 1.47 -2.84
CA LEU A 35 -2.45 0.29 -2.90
C LEU A 35 -3.32 -0.96 -3.00
N SER A 36 -3.29 -1.59 -4.16
CA SER A 36 -3.90 -2.88 -4.43
C SER A 36 -2.83 -3.76 -5.07
N ILE A 37 -2.42 -4.81 -4.36
CA ILE A 37 -1.47 -5.81 -4.85
C ILE A 37 -2.24 -7.12 -5.01
N SER A 38 -2.06 -7.76 -6.16
CA SER A 38 -2.54 -9.10 -6.48
C SER A 38 -1.34 -9.94 -6.88
N VAL A 39 -1.16 -11.08 -6.21
CA VAL A 39 -0.12 -12.07 -6.52
C VAL A 39 -0.81 -13.39 -6.78
N HIS A 40 -0.44 -14.03 -7.89
CA HIS A 40 -0.86 -15.37 -8.28
C HIS A 40 0.39 -16.19 -8.59
N SER A 41 0.42 -17.43 -8.13
CA SER A 41 1.54 -18.35 -8.31
C SER A 41 1.00 -19.76 -8.15
N ASP A 42 0.90 -20.47 -9.28
CA ASP A 42 0.46 -21.86 -9.33
C ASP A 42 1.68 -22.75 -9.69
N ASP A 43 1.46 -23.92 -10.28
CA ASP A 43 2.55 -24.84 -10.67
C ASP A 43 3.27 -24.42 -11.96
N ASP A 44 2.58 -23.68 -12.85
CA ASP A 44 3.04 -23.35 -14.22
C ASP A 44 3.46 -21.88 -14.40
N ASP A 45 2.84 -20.93 -13.69
CA ASP A 45 3.09 -19.49 -13.85
C ASP A 45 3.08 -18.69 -12.54
N TYR A 46 3.60 -17.47 -12.65
CA TYR A 46 3.51 -16.41 -11.64
C TYR A 46 3.05 -15.12 -12.30
N SER A 47 2.11 -14.43 -11.68
CA SER A 47 1.80 -13.04 -12.01
C SER A 47 1.68 -12.16 -10.78
N TYR A 48 2.20 -10.94 -10.92
CA TYR A 48 2.15 -9.90 -9.89
C TYR A 48 1.61 -8.62 -10.52
N THR A 49 0.50 -8.12 -9.99
CA THR A 49 -0.09 -6.84 -10.40
C THR A 49 -0.21 -5.93 -9.20
N ALA A 50 0.40 -4.75 -9.27
CA ALA A 50 0.23 -3.70 -8.27
C ALA A 50 -0.36 -2.43 -8.91
N LYS A 51 -1.34 -1.84 -8.22
CA LYS A 51 -1.83 -0.48 -8.43
C LYS A 51 -1.52 0.32 -7.17
N PHE A 52 -1.10 1.57 -7.33
CA PHE A 52 -0.60 2.39 -6.23
C PHE A 52 -0.53 3.87 -6.63
N ASP A 53 -0.28 4.74 -5.66
CA ASP A 53 -0.16 6.19 -5.86
C ASP A 53 1.08 6.54 -6.72
N GLY A 54 0.89 7.38 -7.74
CA GLY A 54 1.86 7.54 -8.84
C GLY A 54 3.25 8.06 -8.44
N ASP A 55 3.38 8.71 -7.29
CA ASP A 55 4.63 9.15 -6.67
C ASP A 55 5.57 7.97 -6.34
N LYS A 56 5.01 6.82 -5.96
CA LYS A 56 5.76 5.60 -5.62
C LYS A 56 6.35 4.89 -6.84
N THR A 57 5.95 5.26 -8.07
CA THR A 57 6.40 4.61 -9.33
C THR A 57 7.91 4.55 -9.44
N LYS A 58 8.62 5.63 -9.10
CA LYS A 58 10.10 5.66 -9.18
C LYS A 58 10.76 4.70 -8.18
N ALA A 59 10.23 4.59 -6.97
CA ALA A 59 10.78 3.70 -5.95
C ALA A 59 10.66 2.24 -6.40
N ALA A 60 9.48 1.84 -6.87
CA ALA A 60 9.24 0.49 -7.36
C ALA A 60 9.98 0.19 -8.68
N GLN A 61 10.09 1.16 -9.60
CA GLN A 61 10.90 1.01 -10.81
C GLN A 61 12.39 0.79 -10.49
N ASN A 62 12.94 1.45 -9.47
CA ASN A 62 14.32 1.25 -9.06
C ASN A 62 14.58 -0.17 -8.52
N VAL A 63 13.59 -0.80 -7.87
CA VAL A 63 13.68 -2.22 -7.47
C VAL A 63 13.79 -3.12 -8.69
N ILE A 64 13.00 -2.87 -9.73
CA ILE A 64 13.05 -3.64 -10.98
C ILE A 64 14.39 -3.42 -11.69
N ILE A 65 14.88 -2.18 -11.80
CA ILE A 65 16.18 -1.87 -12.41
C ILE A 65 17.34 -2.56 -11.65
N LYS A 66 17.29 -2.60 -10.32
CA LYS A 66 18.29 -3.28 -9.49
C LYS A 66 18.36 -4.80 -9.77
N ASN A 67 17.23 -5.43 -10.09
CA ASN A 67 17.15 -6.88 -10.26
C ASN A 67 17.26 -7.35 -11.73
N LEU A 68 16.75 -6.58 -12.69
CA LEU A 68 16.71 -6.93 -14.12
C LEU A 68 17.61 -6.06 -15.02
N GLY A 69 18.15 -4.94 -14.52
CA GLY A 69 18.89 -3.95 -15.32
C GLY A 69 18.00 -2.91 -16.00
N GLU A 70 18.52 -2.22 -17.01
CA GLU A 70 17.72 -1.25 -17.78
C GLU A 70 16.60 -1.95 -18.59
N PRO A 71 15.45 -1.29 -18.82
CA PRO A 71 14.34 -1.85 -19.59
C PRO A 71 14.71 -2.11 -21.04
N THR A 72 14.18 -3.20 -21.62
CA THR A 72 14.31 -3.53 -23.04
C THR A 72 13.61 -2.51 -23.93
N GLN A 73 12.52 -1.91 -23.46
CA GLN A 73 11.82 -0.82 -24.14
C GLN A 73 11.46 0.29 -23.16
N LYS A 74 11.73 1.56 -23.51
CA LYS A 74 11.48 2.72 -22.66
C LYS A 74 10.82 3.84 -23.46
N THR A 75 9.72 4.36 -22.93
CA THR A 75 8.98 5.52 -23.45
C THR A 75 8.75 6.51 -22.31
N ASP A 76 8.23 7.70 -22.61
CA ASP A 76 7.91 8.72 -21.60
C ASP A 76 6.87 8.27 -20.55
N ARG A 77 6.13 7.18 -20.82
CA ARG A 77 4.99 6.72 -20.01
C ARG A 77 5.13 5.30 -19.48
N THR A 78 5.95 4.47 -20.13
CA THR A 78 6.07 3.04 -19.86
C THR A 78 7.52 2.58 -19.99
N ALA A 79 7.98 1.79 -19.04
CA ALA A 79 9.19 0.98 -19.15
C ALA A 79 8.81 -0.51 -19.16
N ILE A 80 9.43 -1.29 -20.05
CA ILE A 80 9.13 -2.70 -20.28
C ILE A 80 10.45 -3.49 -20.24
N TRP A 81 10.43 -4.62 -19.55
CA TRP A 81 11.46 -5.65 -19.58
C TRP A 81 10.83 -6.92 -20.15
N GLU A 82 11.38 -7.43 -21.24
CA GLU A 82 10.99 -8.69 -21.85
C GLU A 82 12.19 -9.63 -21.86
N GLY A 83 11.96 -10.90 -21.52
CA GLY A 83 12.97 -11.93 -21.64
C GLY A 83 12.34 -13.29 -21.90
N LYS A 84 13.18 -14.32 -22.00
CA LYS A 84 12.70 -15.68 -22.21
C LYS A 84 11.88 -16.13 -21.00
N GLY A 85 10.57 -16.23 -21.16
CA GLY A 85 9.65 -16.70 -20.13
C GLY A 85 9.25 -15.67 -19.08
N TYR A 86 9.47 -14.37 -19.30
CA TYR A 86 8.94 -13.34 -18.40
C TYR A 86 8.68 -12.01 -19.12
N SER A 87 7.75 -11.23 -18.56
CA SER A 87 7.54 -9.82 -18.88
C SER A 87 7.40 -8.99 -17.60
N VAL A 88 7.84 -7.74 -17.64
CA VAL A 88 7.55 -6.73 -16.61
C VAL A 88 7.21 -5.43 -17.31
N SER A 89 6.07 -4.82 -16.98
CA SER A 89 5.72 -3.48 -17.42
C SER A 89 5.47 -2.55 -16.23
N VAL A 90 6.01 -1.33 -16.34
CA VAL A 90 5.87 -0.27 -15.34
C VAL A 90 5.33 0.96 -16.02
N ARG A 91 4.24 1.51 -15.48
CA ARG A 91 3.70 2.82 -15.84
C ARG A 91 3.30 3.57 -14.58
N THR A 92 3.00 4.86 -14.68
CA THR A 92 2.61 5.67 -13.52
C THR A 92 1.48 5.01 -12.72
N GLY A 93 1.76 4.67 -11.45
CA GLY A 93 0.80 4.05 -10.53
C GLY A 93 0.43 2.58 -10.81
N LYS A 94 1.15 1.88 -11.71
CA LYS A 94 0.88 0.46 -11.99
C LYS A 94 2.13 -0.33 -12.37
N ILE A 95 2.24 -1.55 -11.83
CA ILE A 95 3.20 -2.58 -12.24
C ILE A 95 2.43 -3.85 -12.61
N GLU A 96 2.87 -4.50 -13.69
CA GLU A 96 2.47 -5.86 -14.07
C GLU A 96 3.73 -6.67 -14.33
N MET A 97 3.80 -7.85 -13.76
CA MET A 97 4.88 -8.82 -13.94
C MET A 97 4.25 -10.18 -14.23
N GLU A 98 4.77 -10.89 -15.22
CA GLU A 98 4.31 -12.21 -15.62
C GLU A 98 5.53 -13.11 -15.85
N MET A 99 5.42 -14.38 -15.48
CA MET A 99 6.48 -15.37 -15.62
C MET A 99 5.90 -16.76 -15.89
N ASP A 100 6.50 -17.43 -16.86
CA ASP A 100 6.21 -18.81 -17.26
C ASP A 100 7.35 -19.71 -16.74
N PHE A 101 7.01 -20.67 -15.88
CA PHE A 101 8.00 -21.51 -15.19
C PHE A 101 8.64 -22.58 -16.09
N GLU A 102 7.99 -23.02 -17.17
CA GLU A 102 8.61 -23.93 -18.14
C GLU A 102 9.76 -23.24 -18.91
N LYS A 103 9.66 -21.91 -19.10
CA LYS A 103 10.60 -21.13 -19.90
C LYS A 103 11.77 -20.56 -19.12
N VAL A 104 11.73 -20.55 -17.78
CA VAL A 104 12.78 -20.00 -16.91
C VAL A 104 13.48 -21.07 -16.04
N THR A 105 14.57 -20.68 -15.36
CA THR A 105 15.21 -21.55 -14.36
C THR A 105 14.59 -21.33 -12.98
N LYS A 106 14.56 -22.36 -12.14
CA LYS A 106 14.11 -22.26 -10.74
C LYS A 106 14.82 -21.14 -9.96
N SER A 107 16.11 -20.92 -10.21
CA SER A 107 16.88 -19.83 -9.59
C SER A 107 16.47 -18.44 -10.07
N PHE A 108 15.90 -18.32 -11.27
CA PHE A 108 15.34 -17.06 -11.77
C PHE A 108 13.91 -16.84 -11.23
N ARG A 109 13.08 -17.90 -11.16
CA ARG A 109 11.77 -17.88 -10.47
C ARG A 109 11.88 -17.29 -9.07
N LEU A 110 12.73 -17.84 -8.22
CA LEU A 110 12.90 -17.37 -6.83
C LEU A 110 13.33 -15.90 -6.74
N LYS A 111 14.16 -15.41 -7.69
CA LYS A 111 14.56 -14.00 -7.75
C LYS A 111 13.42 -13.07 -8.21
N PHE A 112 12.53 -13.56 -9.05
CA PHE A 112 11.42 -12.79 -9.59
C PHE A 112 10.25 -12.71 -8.59
N GLU A 113 10.00 -13.80 -7.85
CA GLU A 113 9.12 -13.83 -6.68
C GLU A 113 9.64 -12.85 -5.60
N ASP A 114 10.93 -12.94 -5.21
CA ASP A 114 11.57 -12.00 -4.25
C ASP A 114 11.55 -10.54 -4.74
N MET A 115 11.66 -10.30 -6.05
CA MET A 115 11.48 -8.96 -6.62
C MET A 115 10.05 -8.42 -6.42
N GLY A 116 9.02 -9.26 -6.52
CA GLY A 116 7.64 -8.90 -6.21
C GLY A 116 7.44 -8.51 -4.73
N ASP A 117 8.10 -9.22 -3.82
CA ASP A 117 8.13 -8.88 -2.38
C ASP A 117 8.87 -7.56 -2.12
N GLN A 118 10.04 -7.35 -2.74
CA GLN A 118 10.78 -6.09 -2.67
C GLN A 118 9.97 -4.90 -3.20
N ILE A 119 9.21 -5.09 -4.29
CA ILE A 119 8.30 -4.07 -4.82
C ILE A 119 7.17 -3.81 -3.81
N SER A 120 6.57 -4.85 -3.24
CA SER A 120 5.51 -4.71 -2.23
C SER A 120 5.97 -3.91 -1.01
N GLU A 121 7.18 -4.17 -0.52
CA GLU A 121 7.80 -3.39 0.56
C GLU A 121 8.07 -1.94 0.14
N ALA A 122 8.60 -1.69 -1.06
CA ALA A 122 8.82 -0.34 -1.58
C ALA A 122 7.52 0.46 -1.78
N LEU A 123 6.40 -0.22 -2.02
CA LEU A 123 5.06 0.39 -2.10
C LEU A 123 4.43 0.63 -0.72
N GLY A 124 5.00 0.07 0.34
CA GLY A 124 4.51 0.19 1.72
C GLY A 124 3.39 -0.80 2.08
N SER A 125 3.32 -1.96 1.41
CA SER A 125 2.42 -3.03 1.88
C SER A 125 2.87 -3.54 3.25
N PRO A 126 1.94 -3.84 4.18
CA PRO A 126 2.29 -4.52 5.42
C PRO A 126 2.93 -5.86 5.10
N LYS A 127 4.15 -6.11 5.61
CA LYS A 127 4.73 -7.46 5.58
C LYS A 127 3.75 -8.42 6.26
N ALA A 128 3.45 -9.53 5.59
CA ALA A 128 2.64 -10.58 6.19
C ALA A 128 3.28 -11.01 7.52
N PRO A 129 2.49 -11.20 8.60
CA PRO A 129 3.03 -11.67 9.87
C PRO A 129 3.74 -13.00 9.63
N THR A 130 4.97 -13.13 10.13
CA THR A 130 5.73 -14.37 10.00
C THR A 130 4.92 -15.54 10.56
N PRO A 131 4.88 -16.70 9.89
CA PRO A 131 4.19 -17.87 10.40
C PRO A 131 4.63 -18.16 11.84
N PRO A 132 3.70 -18.50 12.76
CA PRO A 132 4.07 -18.83 14.13
C PRO A 132 5.15 -19.90 14.14
N ASN A 133 6.24 -19.65 14.86
CA ASN A 133 7.32 -20.65 14.97
C ASN A 133 6.71 -21.99 15.42
N PRO A 134 6.96 -23.10 14.70
CA PRO A 134 6.44 -24.40 15.11
C PRO A 134 6.96 -24.71 16.52
N PRO A 135 6.13 -25.31 17.39
CA PRO A 135 6.51 -25.54 18.77
C PRO A 135 7.78 -26.38 18.84
N LYS A 136 8.77 -25.89 19.58
CA LYS A 136 10.00 -26.63 19.87
C LYS A 136 9.61 -27.90 20.63
N LYS A 137 9.97 -29.06 20.09
CA LYS A 137 9.96 -30.33 20.81
C LYS A 137 11.09 -30.39 21.83
#